data_AF-A0A7C3AQG5-F1
#
_entry.id   AF-A0A7C3AQG5-F1
#
_cell.length_a   1.000
_cell.length_b   1.000
_cell.length_c   1.000
_cell.angle_alpha   90.00
_cell.angle_beta   90.00
_cell.angle_gamma   90.00
#
_symmetry.space_group_name_H-M   'P 1'
#
loop_
_entity.id
_entity.type
_entity.pdbx_description
1 polymer ?
#
loop_
_entity_poly.entity_id
_entity_poly.type
_entity_poly.pdbx_seq_one_letter_code
_entity_poly.pdbx_strand_id
1 'polypeptide(L)'
;MRPDILNGKKVIDAEAQVLGEVAGIEIDTASWTVTHLCINLSDAAIEALGYKKPFLGKVQIDIPVGIVKAVKDVVTLDKSLAEIKTIVEPHRE
;
A
#
# COMPACT_ATOMS: atom_id res chain seq x y z
N MET A 1 -16.72 -1.06 -6.98
CA MET A 1 -16.06 -2.18 -6.27
C MET A 1 -16.45 -2.09 -4.81
N ARG A 2 -16.65 -3.21 -4.09
CA ARG A 2 -16.94 -3.14 -2.64
C ARG A 2 -15.61 -3.10 -1.86
N PRO A 3 -15.45 -2.25 -0.81
CA PRO A 3 -14.19 -2.14 -0.09
C PRO A 3 -13.68 -3.44 0.54
N ASP A 4 -14.58 -4.31 0.99
CA ASP A 4 -14.25 -5.60 1.61
C ASP A 4 -13.44 -6.52 0.68
N ILE A 5 -13.62 -6.40 -0.63
CA ILE A 5 -12.89 -7.25 -1.58
C ILE A 5 -11.44 -6.79 -1.78
N LEU A 6 -11.08 -5.58 -1.35
CA LEU A 6 -9.70 -5.09 -1.43
C LEU A 6 -8.84 -5.71 -0.32
N ASN A 7 -9.43 -5.98 0.85
CA ASN A 7 -8.69 -6.46 2.01
C ASN A 7 -7.96 -7.77 1.72
N GLY A 8 -6.69 -7.85 2.11
CA GLY A 8 -5.80 -8.98 1.85
C GLY A 8 -5.35 -9.13 0.39
N LYS A 9 -5.75 -8.25 -0.54
CA LYS A 9 -5.21 -8.29 -1.91
C LYS A 9 -3.73 -7.96 -1.90
N LYS A 10 -2.96 -8.76 -2.63
CA LYS A 10 -1.54 -8.54 -2.84
C LYS A 10 -1.32 -7.27 -3.64
N VAL A 11 -0.35 -6.46 -3.22
CA VAL A 11 0.06 -5.23 -3.91
C VAL A 11 1.42 -5.45 -4.53
N ILE A 12 1.54 -5.13 -5.81
CA ILE A 12 2.79 -5.18 -6.56
C ILE A 12 3.11 -3.82 -7.19
N ASP A 13 4.40 -3.53 -7.30
CA ASP A 13 4.89 -2.33 -7.96
C ASP A 13 4.92 -2.47 -9.49
N ALA A 14 5.41 -1.44 -10.19
CA ALA A 14 5.53 -1.43 -11.65
C ALA A 14 6.49 -2.51 -12.21
N GLU A 15 7.38 -3.04 -11.38
CA GLU A 15 8.38 -4.07 -11.70
C GLU A 15 7.93 -5.47 -11.23
N ALA A 16 6.66 -5.61 -10.83
CA ALA A 16 6.06 -6.82 -10.27
C ALA A 16 6.70 -7.30 -8.95
N GLN A 17 7.41 -6.43 -8.24
CA GLN A 17 7.88 -6.69 -6.89
C GLN A 17 6.73 -6.60 -5.90
N VAL A 18 6.74 -7.47 -4.89
CA VAL A 18 5.69 -7.54 -3.89
C VAL A 18 5.93 -6.47 -2.83
N LEU A 19 5.01 -5.51 -2.74
CA LEU A 19 5.01 -4.51 -1.68
C LEU A 19 4.42 -5.11 -0.39
N GLY A 20 3.29 -5.80 -0.50
CA GLY A 20 2.56 -6.28 0.66
C GLY A 20 1.12 -6.66 0.35
N GLU A 21 0.22 -6.41 1.29
CA GLU A 21 -1.22 -6.66 1.19
C GLU A 21 -2.02 -5.44 1.65
N VAL A 22 -3.17 -5.20 1.01
CA VAL A 22 -4.10 -4.16 1.44
C VAL A 22 -4.69 -4.53 2.80
N ALA A 23 -4.60 -3.63 3.76
CA ALA A 23 -5.18 -3.76 5.10
C ALA A 23 -6.39 -2.85 5.31
N GLY A 24 -6.51 -1.79 4.49
CA GLY A 24 -7.57 -0.79 4.65
C GLY A 24 -7.56 0.25 3.55
N ILE A 25 -8.45 1.24 3.72
CA ILE A 25 -8.56 2.41 2.86
C ILE A 25 -8.74 3.65 3.72
N GLU A 26 -8.15 4.75 3.29
CA GLU A 26 -8.39 6.07 3.89
C GLU A 26 -9.48 6.80 3.12
N ILE A 27 -10.41 7.41 3.85
CA ILE A 27 -11.52 8.18 3.30
C ILE A 27 -11.41 9.62 3.80
N ASP A 28 -11.30 10.56 2.88
CA ASP A 28 -11.53 11.97 3.21
C ASP A 28 -13.03 12.17 3.44
N THR A 29 -13.40 12.46 4.68
CA THR A 29 -14.80 12.61 5.11
C THR A 29 -15.44 13.93 4.67
N ALA A 30 -14.64 14.92 4.26
CA ALA A 30 -15.16 16.19 3.76
C ALA A 30 -15.59 16.07 2.29
N SER A 31 -14.76 15.44 1.45
CA SER A 31 -15.09 15.19 0.04
C SER A 31 -15.81 13.87 -0.21
N TRP A 32 -15.84 12.98 0.79
CA TRP A 32 -16.35 11.61 0.71
C TRP A 32 -15.67 10.77 -0.38
N THR A 33 -14.34 10.86 -0.45
CA THR A 33 -13.52 10.16 -1.46
C THR A 33 -12.46 9.27 -0.81
N VAL A 34 -12.18 8.12 -1.44
CA VAL A 34 -11.04 7.27 -1.03
C VAL A 34 -9.76 7.94 -1.51
N THR A 35 -8.84 8.21 -0.59
CA THR A 35 -7.60 8.92 -0.89
C THR A 35 -6.39 8.00 -0.95
N HIS A 36 -6.34 7.00 -0.06
CA HIS A 36 -5.21 6.08 0.04
C HIS A 36 -5.66 4.62 0.24
N LEU A 37 -4.80 3.69 -0.16
CA LEU A 37 -4.82 2.29 0.27
C LEU A 37 -3.80 2.12 1.39
N CYS A 38 -4.21 1.52 2.50
CA CYS A 38 -3.31 1.21 3.61
C CYS A 38 -2.71 -0.17 3.38
N ILE A 39 -1.39 -0.28 3.31
CA ILE A 39 -0.68 -1.50 2.91
C ILE A 39 0.15 -2.04 4.06
N ASN A 40 -0.12 -3.28 4.48
CA ASN A 40 0.78 -4.04 5.34
C ASN A 40 1.98 -4.49 4.50
N LEU A 41 3.16 -3.97 4.82
CA LEU A 41 4.39 -4.29 4.10
C LEU A 41 4.81 -5.75 4.31
N SER A 42 5.30 -6.34 3.23
CA SER A 42 6.05 -7.60 3.30
C SER A 42 7.42 -7.38 3.93
N ASP A 43 8.02 -8.43 4.49
CA ASP A 43 9.38 -8.35 5.08
C ASP A 43 10.41 -7.82 4.09
N ALA A 44 10.35 -8.26 2.82
CA ALA A 44 11.23 -7.79 1.76
C ALA A 44 11.05 -6.29 1.47
N ALA A 45 9.79 -5.81 1.47
CA ALA A 45 9.49 -4.41 1.26
C ALA A 45 9.89 -3.52 2.45
N ILE A 46 9.76 -4.02 3.69
CA ILE A 46 10.24 -3.34 4.90
C ILE A 46 11.73 -3.03 4.76
N GLU A 47 12.53 -4.02 4.40
CA GLU A 47 13.97 -3.87 4.21
C GLU A 47 14.31 -2.92 3.05
N ALA A 48 13.68 -3.09 1.89
CA ALA A 48 13.95 -2.26 0.71
C ALA A 48 13.59 -0.77 0.90
N LEU A 49 12.47 -0.51 1.58
CA LEU A 49 12.04 0.85 1.92
C LEU A 49 12.84 1.45 3.09
N GLY A 50 13.65 0.64 3.79
CA GLY A 50 14.50 1.10 4.89
C GLY A 50 13.78 1.24 6.22
N TYR A 51 12.63 0.59 6.37
CA TYR A 51 11.93 0.52 7.65
C TYR A 51 12.58 -0.52 8.57
N LYS A 52 12.49 -0.31 9.88
CA LYS A 52 12.94 -1.29 10.85
C LYS A 52 11.84 -2.33 11.06
N LYS A 53 12.17 -3.61 10.85
CA LYS A 53 11.25 -4.72 11.15
C LYS A 53 10.91 -4.75 12.65
N PRO A 54 9.62 -4.67 13.03
CA PRO A 54 9.23 -4.77 14.42
C PRO A 54 9.29 -6.22 14.90
N PHE A 55 9.44 -6.41 16.22
CA PHE A 55 9.42 -7.75 16.83
C PHE A 55 8.01 -8.36 16.83
N LEU A 56 6.97 -7.52 16.93
CA LEU A 56 5.56 -7.86 16.90
C LEU A 56 4.81 -6.79 16.08
N GLY A 57 3.79 -7.21 15.32
CA GLY A 57 2.97 -6.32 14.50
C GLY A 57 3.39 -6.23 13.04
N LYS A 58 2.75 -5.34 12.28
CA LYS A 58 3.00 -5.07 10.87
C LYS A 58 3.50 -3.64 10.70
N VAL A 59 4.33 -3.41 9.69
CA VAL A 59 4.65 -2.05 9.23
C VAL A 59 3.63 -1.70 8.17
N GLN A 60 2.89 -0.63 8.37
CA GLN A 60 1.85 -0.19 7.47
C GLN A 60 2.22 1.17 6.86
N ILE A 61 1.93 1.33 5.57
CA ILE A 61 2.13 2.59 4.84
C ILE A 61 0.87 2.95 4.07
N ASP A 62 0.71 4.23 3.76
CA ASP A 62 -0.39 4.72 2.93
C ASP A 62 0.07 5.00 1.51
N ILE A 63 -0.66 4.42 0.55
CA ILE A 63 -0.42 4.57 -0.88
C ILE A 63 -1.52 5.42 -1.51
N PRO A 64 -1.23 6.56 -2.14
CA PRO A 64 -2.26 7.39 -2.77
C PRO A 64 -2.93 6.63 -3.92
N VAL A 65 -4.27 6.69 -4.00
CA VAL A 65 -5.01 5.97 -5.05
C VAL A 65 -4.63 6.43 -6.47
N GLY A 66 -4.06 7.63 -6.60
CA GLY A 66 -3.59 8.19 -7.87
C GLY A 66 -2.44 7.41 -8.53
N ILE A 67 -1.71 6.58 -7.78
CA ILE A 67 -0.63 5.73 -8.33
C ILE A 67 -1.08 4.27 -8.52
N VAL A 68 -2.37 3.98 -8.34
CA VAL A 68 -2.93 2.65 -8.58
C VAL A 68 -3.21 2.51 -10.07
N LYS A 69 -2.47 1.61 -10.73
CA LYS A 69 -2.61 1.33 -12.16
C LYS A 69 -3.83 0.46 -12.47
N ALA A 70 -4.02 -0.60 -11.69
CA ALA A 70 -5.09 -1.56 -11.91
C ALA A 70 -5.44 -2.33 -10.63
N VAL A 71 -6.71 -2.71 -10.53
CA VAL A 71 -7.22 -3.59 -9.46
C VAL A 71 -7.94 -4.77 -10.10
N LYS A 72 -7.35 -5.97 -9.97
CA LYS A 72 -7.94 -7.25 -10.40
C LYS A 72 -7.74 -8.29 -9.30
N ASP A 73 -7.01 -9.38 -9.57
CA ASP A 73 -6.62 -10.37 -8.56
C ASP A 73 -5.63 -9.75 -7.56
N VAL A 74 -4.72 -8.93 -8.09
CA VAL A 74 -3.76 -8.11 -7.36
C VAL A 74 -4.04 -6.62 -7.59
N VAL A 75 -3.51 -5.78 -6.71
CA VAL A 75 -3.38 -4.33 -6.93
C VAL A 75 -2.02 -4.09 -7.56
N THR A 76 -2.01 -3.43 -8.71
CA THR A 76 -0.76 -3.04 -9.40
C THR A 76 -0.60 -1.54 -9.30
N LEU A 77 0.58 -1.09 -8.87
CA LEU A 77 0.96 0.31 -8.84
C LEU A 77 1.64 0.70 -10.17
N ASP A 78 1.59 1.97 -10.53
CA ASP A 78 2.28 2.51 -11.71
C ASP A 78 3.71 2.97 -11.42
N LYS A 79 4.15 2.90 -10.17
CA LYS A 79 5.49 3.25 -9.69
C LYS A 79 6.27 2.03 -9.21
N SER A 80 7.59 2.08 -9.37
CA SER A 80 8.54 1.13 -8.79
C SER A 80 8.72 1.34 -7.28
N LEU A 81 9.22 0.34 -6.57
CA LEU A 81 9.52 0.43 -5.13
C LEU A 81 10.49 1.56 -4.78
N ALA A 82 11.44 1.86 -5.67
CA ALA A 82 12.39 2.95 -5.52
C ALA A 82 11.70 4.33 -5.59
N GLU A 83 10.74 4.50 -6.49
CA GLU A 83 9.93 5.73 -6.56
C GLU A 83 8.96 5.82 -5.38
N ILE A 84 8.35 4.71 -4.98
CA ILE A 84 7.43 4.64 -3.84
C ILE A 84 8.13 5.14 -2.57
N LYS A 85 9.39 4.74 -2.35
CA LYS A 85 10.19 5.17 -1.19
C LYS A 85 10.28 6.69 -0.99
N THR A 86 10.17 7.48 -2.06
CA THR A 86 10.29 8.94 -1.99
C THR A 86 8.97 9.65 -1.74
N ILE A 87 7.84 8.94 -1.80
CA ILE A 87 6.49 9.52 -1.72
C ILE A 87 5.63 8.94 -0.60
N VAL A 88 6.03 7.82 0.01
CA VAL A 88 5.23 7.15 1.05
C VAL A 88 5.65 7.57 2.45
N GLU A 89 4.64 7.70 3.30
CA GLU A 89 4.81 7.90 4.73
C GLU A 89 4.33 6.66 5.51
N PRO A 90 4.84 6.44 6.73
CA PRO A 90 4.24 5.50 7.66
C PRO A 90 2.76 5.82 7.87
N HIS A 91 1.93 4.79 7.89
CA HIS A 91 0.51 4.92 8.23
C HIS A 91 0.37 5.53 9.63
N ARG A 92 -0.55 6.50 9.77
CA ARG A 92 -0.87 7.15 11.05
C ARG A 92 -2.28 6.74 11.46
N GLU A 93 -2.42 6.21 12.67
CA GLU A 93 -3.70 5.85 13.30
C GLU A 93 -4.60 7.07 13.58
#